data_AF-A0A1G1A6P4-F1
#
_entry.id   AF-A0A1G1A6P4-F1
#
_cell.length_a   1.000
_cell.length_b   1.000
_cell.length_c   1.000
_cell.angle_alpha   90.00
_cell.angle_beta   90.00
_cell.angle_gamma   90.00
#
_symmetry.space_group_name_H-M   'P 1'
#
loop_
_entity.id
_entity.type
_entity.pdbx_description
1 polymer ?
#
loop_
_entity_poly.entity_id
_entity_poly.type
_entity_poly.pdbx_seq_one_letter_code
_entity_poly.pdbx_strand_id
1 'polypeptide(L)'
;MQLLIYVAVLSATISISLFHAFECGANPNVRGWFDVVWWWVVTSGTVGYGDVVPITWQGRSVAIFTIIIGLYIYTNMVAIIAQSVHALLERRKRGMMPVRVSGHIVLCEYTAVTDELIQWLPRSKGFCDLPVVIVSDLVNANPYAQHLFVYGVPISPAVLSRAGIQRARYVFVFANMRFNDPDVKTLHVAARVLRLNPGATVFVELFQMDHELLKDVPAGIIPVSSLELIRCALRHGRMDPNDWLKGREPAGTEAAPPA
;
A
#
# COMPACT_ATOMS: atom_id res chain seq x y z
N MET A 1 22.95 0.52 -3.62
CA MET A 1 23.12 1.35 -4.84
C MET A 1 24.41 2.15 -4.81
N GLN A 2 24.65 3.01 -3.81
CA GLN A 2 25.89 3.82 -3.73
C GLN A 2 27.18 2.99 -3.79
N LEU A 3 27.28 1.89 -3.04
CA LEU A 3 28.43 0.98 -3.09
C LEU A 3 28.71 0.43 -4.51
N LEU A 4 27.66 0.00 -5.22
CA LEU A 4 27.80 -0.52 -6.59
C LEU A 4 28.27 0.56 -7.56
N ILE A 5 27.80 1.80 -7.40
CA ILE A 5 28.26 2.95 -8.19
C ILE A 5 29.74 3.21 -7.92
N TYR A 6 30.18 3.20 -6.66
CA TYR A 6 31.60 3.37 -6.32
C TYR A 6 32.47 2.25 -6.90
N VAL A 7 32.04 0.99 -6.77
CA VAL A 7 32.74 -0.17 -7.35
C VAL A 7 32.79 -0.04 -8.88
N ALA A 8 31.72 0.41 -9.53
CA ALA A 8 31.68 0.61 -10.97
C ALA A 8 32.64 1.71 -11.45
N VAL A 9 32.63 2.87 -10.81
CA VAL A 9 33.52 3.99 -11.16
C VAL A 9 34.99 3.62 -10.90
N LEU A 10 35.27 2.96 -9.77
CA LEU A 10 36.62 2.51 -9.43
C LEU A 10 37.12 1.47 -10.44
N SER A 11 36.30 0.46 -10.73
CA SER A 11 36.62 -0.55 -11.75
C SER A 11 36.84 0.08 -13.11
N ALA A 12 35.98 1.01 -13.53
CA ALA A 12 36.13 1.71 -14.81
C ALA A 12 37.48 2.42 -14.89
N THR A 13 37.80 3.21 -13.86
CA THR A 13 39.02 4.01 -13.82
C THR A 13 40.28 3.12 -13.84
N ILE A 14 40.29 2.04 -13.04
CA ILE A 14 41.39 1.09 -12.98
C ILE A 14 41.55 0.35 -14.32
N SER A 15 40.47 -0.22 -14.86
CA SER A 15 40.49 -0.97 -16.12
C SER A 15 40.94 -0.09 -17.30
N ILE A 16 40.42 1.13 -17.41
CA ILE A 16 40.78 2.08 -18.47
C ILE A 16 42.26 2.47 -18.35
N SER A 17 42.73 2.79 -17.14
CA SER A 17 44.12 3.21 -16.92
C SER A 17 45.11 2.08 -17.22
N LEU A 18 44.83 0.86 -16.74
CA LEU A 18 45.69 -0.30 -16.97
C LEU A 18 45.66 -0.76 -18.43
N PHE A 19 44.48 -0.77 -19.07
CA PHE A 19 44.39 -1.13 -20.48
C PHE A 19 45.15 -0.13 -21.35
N HIS A 20 45.01 1.17 -21.10
CA HIS A 20 45.80 2.18 -21.79
C HIS A 20 47.31 1.96 -21.56
N ALA A 21 47.73 1.70 -20.32
CA ALA A 21 49.15 1.50 -19.99
C ALA A 21 49.78 0.28 -20.70
N PHE A 22 49.00 -0.78 -20.94
CA PHE A 22 49.52 -2.02 -21.56
C PHE A 22 49.32 -2.08 -23.07
N GLU A 23 48.29 -1.45 -23.62
CA GLU A 23 47.94 -1.56 -25.03
C GLU A 23 48.37 -0.32 -25.85
N CYS A 24 48.58 0.84 -25.22
CA CYS A 24 49.04 2.03 -25.94
C CYS A 24 50.46 1.83 -26.49
N GLY A 25 50.64 2.06 -27.80
CA GLY A 25 51.90 1.85 -28.51
C GLY A 25 52.18 0.39 -28.92
N ALA A 26 51.53 -0.59 -28.27
CA ALA A 26 51.57 -2.00 -28.71
C ALA A 26 50.46 -2.32 -29.71
N ASN A 27 49.25 -1.81 -29.45
CA ASN A 27 48.05 -2.12 -30.21
C ASN A 27 47.73 -1.03 -31.25
N PRO A 28 47.77 -1.35 -32.56
CA PRO A 28 47.52 -0.35 -33.61
C PRO A 28 46.07 0.16 -33.64
N ASN A 29 45.13 -0.56 -33.00
CA ASN A 29 43.73 -0.16 -32.90
C ASN A 29 43.46 0.79 -31.72
N VAL A 30 44.45 1.02 -30.84
CA VAL A 30 44.35 1.99 -29.74
C VAL A 30 45.10 3.26 -30.15
N ARG A 31 44.39 4.23 -30.72
CA ARG A 31 44.97 5.48 -31.25
C ARG A 31 44.89 6.64 -30.25
N GLY A 32 43.98 6.55 -29.28
CA GLY A 32 43.90 7.51 -28.20
C GLY A 32 43.05 7.04 -27.02
N TRP A 33 42.87 7.93 -26.05
CA TRP A 33 42.10 7.65 -24.83
C TRP A 33 40.65 7.26 -25.09
N PHE A 34 40.04 7.81 -26.15
CA PHE A 34 38.67 7.49 -26.51
C PHE A 34 38.49 6.02 -26.88
N ASP A 35 39.46 5.41 -27.58
CA ASP A 35 39.40 3.99 -27.97
C ASP A 35 39.45 3.07 -26.74
N VAL A 36 40.17 3.49 -25.69
CA VAL A 36 40.24 2.72 -24.43
C VAL A 36 38.95 2.82 -23.64
N VAL A 37 38.35 4.02 -23.56
CA VAL A 37 37.04 4.21 -22.93
C VAL A 37 35.98 3.44 -23.70
N TRP A 38 36.01 3.51 -25.04
CA TRP A 38 35.12 2.77 -25.92
C TRP A 38 35.23 1.26 -25.71
N TRP A 39 36.46 0.72 -25.72
CA TRP A 39 36.72 -0.69 -25.40
C TRP A 39 36.11 -1.08 -24.06
N TRP A 40 36.30 -0.26 -23.02
CA TRP A 40 35.75 -0.54 -21.71
C TRP A 40 34.22 -0.55 -21.72
N VAL A 41 33.56 0.40 -22.37
CA VAL A 41 32.09 0.46 -22.47
C VAL A 41 31.56 -0.78 -23.20
N VAL A 42 32.12 -1.10 -24.37
CA VAL A 42 31.69 -2.21 -25.23
C VAL A 42 31.93 -3.57 -24.57
N THR A 43 33.07 -3.73 -23.90
CA THR A 43 33.45 -4.99 -23.23
C THR A 43 32.70 -5.17 -21.92
N SER A 44 32.67 -4.15 -21.06
CA SER A 44 31.93 -4.23 -19.79
C SER A 44 30.42 -4.39 -20.03
N GLY A 45 29.88 -3.70 -21.03
CA GLY A 45 28.49 -3.80 -21.47
C GLY A 45 28.15 -5.10 -22.22
N THR A 46 29.08 -6.04 -22.32
CA THR A 46 28.91 -7.36 -22.98
C THR A 46 28.50 -7.30 -24.46
N VAL A 47 28.75 -6.18 -25.13
CA VAL A 47 28.45 -6.00 -26.56
C VAL A 47 29.54 -6.65 -27.42
N GLY A 48 30.80 -6.35 -27.15
CA GLY A 48 31.96 -7.02 -27.75
C GLY A 48 32.09 -6.92 -29.28
N TYR A 49 32.10 -5.70 -29.85
CA TYR A 49 32.24 -5.51 -31.30
C TYR A 49 33.53 -6.10 -31.91
N GLY A 50 34.61 -6.21 -31.13
CA GLY A 50 35.88 -6.79 -31.56
C GLY A 50 36.77 -5.86 -32.40
N ASP A 51 36.41 -4.58 -32.49
CA ASP A 51 37.17 -3.51 -33.14
C ASP A 51 38.43 -3.11 -32.35
N VAL A 52 38.33 -3.06 -31.02
CA VAL A 52 39.47 -2.91 -30.11
C VAL A 52 39.51 -4.15 -29.21
N VAL A 53 40.62 -4.88 -29.22
CA VAL A 53 40.83 -6.08 -28.39
C VAL A 53 42.26 -6.10 -27.86
N PRO A 54 42.50 -6.60 -26.63
CA PRO A 54 43.85 -6.68 -26.08
C PRO A 54 44.71 -7.67 -26.84
N ILE A 55 45.89 -7.23 -27.27
CA ILE A 55 46.87 -8.10 -27.91
C ILE A 55 48.00 -8.49 -26.96
N THR A 56 48.22 -7.74 -25.88
CA THR A 56 49.24 -8.04 -24.86
C THR A 56 48.71 -9.02 -23.82
N TRP A 57 49.61 -9.77 -23.17
CA TRP A 57 49.21 -10.70 -22.12
C TRP A 57 48.64 -9.95 -20.91
N GLN A 58 49.20 -8.79 -20.55
CA GLN A 58 48.71 -7.94 -19.47
C GLN A 58 47.33 -7.37 -19.80
N GLY A 59 47.13 -6.85 -21.02
CA GLY A 59 45.85 -6.33 -21.48
C GLY A 59 44.76 -7.41 -21.47
N ARG A 60 45.10 -8.66 -21.83
CA ARG A 60 44.19 -9.81 -21.72
C ARG A 60 43.80 -10.11 -20.28
N SER A 61 44.73 -10.03 -19.33
CA SER A 61 44.42 -10.16 -17.90
C SER A 61 43.45 -9.06 -17.43
N VAL A 62 43.69 -7.79 -17.82
CA VAL A 62 42.80 -6.66 -17.51
C VAL A 62 41.41 -6.88 -18.11
N ALA A 63 41.32 -7.39 -19.33
CA ALA A 63 40.05 -7.70 -19.99
C ALA A 63 39.25 -8.76 -19.23
N ILE A 64 39.90 -9.84 -18.77
CA ILE A 64 39.25 -10.89 -17.97
C ILE A 64 38.63 -10.30 -16.70
N PHE A 65 39.38 -9.49 -15.95
CA PHE A 65 38.84 -8.83 -14.75
C PHE A 65 37.71 -7.85 -15.08
N THR A 66 37.84 -7.09 -16.17
CA THR A 66 36.82 -6.15 -16.64
C THR A 66 35.51 -6.86 -16.98
N ILE A 67 35.58 -8.03 -17.62
CA ILE A 67 34.41 -8.84 -17.95
C ILE A 67 33.72 -9.36 -16.67
N ILE A 68 34.49 -9.92 -15.73
CA ILE A 68 33.95 -10.46 -14.47
C ILE A 68 33.28 -9.36 -13.64
N ILE A 69 33.97 -8.23 -13.48
CA ILE A 69 33.46 -7.09 -12.69
C ILE A 69 32.27 -6.43 -13.41
N GLY A 70 32.34 -6.27 -14.73
CA GLY A 70 31.23 -5.77 -15.54
C GLY A 70 29.98 -6.62 -15.32
N LEU A 71 30.08 -7.94 -15.51
CA LEU A 71 28.96 -8.85 -15.31
C LEU A 71 28.35 -8.75 -13.90
N TYR A 72 29.20 -8.66 -12.86
CA TYR A 72 28.75 -8.47 -11.48
C TYR A 72 27.95 -7.17 -11.32
N ILE A 73 28.45 -6.05 -11.83
CA ILE A 73 27.80 -4.74 -11.72
C ILE A 73 26.46 -4.73 -12.46
N TYR A 74 26.44 -5.13 -13.75
CA TYR A 74 25.23 -5.07 -14.57
C TYR A 74 24.11 -5.98 -14.03
N THR A 75 24.45 -7.20 -13.62
CA THR A 75 23.47 -8.14 -13.03
C THR A 75 22.83 -7.57 -11.77
N ASN A 76 23.65 -6.99 -10.88
CA ASN A 76 23.14 -6.38 -9.65
C ASN A 76 22.35 -5.09 -9.92
N MET A 77 22.74 -4.27 -10.90
CA MET A 77 21.98 -3.09 -11.29
C MET A 77 20.58 -3.47 -11.78
N VAL A 78 20.47 -4.45 -12.68
CA VAL A 78 19.17 -4.94 -13.16
C VAL A 78 18.32 -5.47 -12.01
N ALA A 79 18.90 -6.25 -11.10
CA ALA A 79 18.20 -6.79 -9.94
C ALA A 79 17.64 -5.69 -9.01
N ILE A 80 18.43 -4.66 -8.71
CA ILE A 80 18.00 -3.54 -7.87
C ILE A 80 16.89 -2.73 -8.54
N ILE A 81 17.03 -2.46 -9.85
CA ILE A 81 15.99 -1.76 -10.61
C ILE A 81 14.69 -2.57 -10.58
N ALA A 82 14.76 -3.87 -10.86
CA ALA A 82 13.60 -4.76 -10.79
C ALA A 82 12.95 -4.75 -9.40
N GLN A 83 13.74 -4.90 -8.32
CA GLN A 83 13.24 -4.82 -6.94
C GLN A 83 12.58 -3.48 -6.64
N SER A 84 13.12 -2.36 -7.12
CA SER A 84 12.54 -1.04 -6.90
C SER A 84 11.19 -0.87 -7.61
N VAL A 85 11.07 -1.38 -8.84
CA VAL A 85 9.82 -1.39 -9.60
C VAL A 85 8.80 -2.30 -8.91
N HIS A 86 9.20 -3.50 -8.49
CA HIS A 86 8.36 -4.40 -7.73
C HIS A 86 7.86 -3.77 -6.43
N ALA A 87 8.74 -3.14 -5.65
CA ALA A 87 8.37 -2.46 -4.42
C ALA A 87 7.39 -1.30 -4.66
N LEU A 88 7.55 -0.54 -5.75
CA LEU A 88 6.62 0.52 -6.12
C LEU A 88 5.23 -0.03 -6.49
N LEU A 89 5.19 -1.09 -7.31
CA LEU A 89 3.96 -1.75 -7.71
C LEU A 89 3.26 -2.40 -6.51
N GLU A 90 4.01 -3.02 -5.60
CA GLU A 90 3.48 -3.52 -4.35
C GLU A 90 2.89 -2.40 -3.50
N ARG A 91 3.58 -1.26 -3.33
CA ARG A 91 3.03 -0.12 -2.56
C ARG A 91 1.68 0.36 -3.11
N ARG A 92 1.50 0.35 -4.44
CA ARG A 92 0.18 0.64 -5.05
C ARG A 92 -0.85 -0.44 -4.76
N LYS A 93 -0.51 -1.72 -4.95
CA LYS A 93 -1.41 -2.86 -4.70
C LYS A 93 -1.80 -3.00 -3.21
N ARG A 94 -0.88 -2.63 -2.31
CA ARG A 94 -1.07 -2.60 -0.86
C ARG A 94 -1.74 -1.30 -0.40
N GLY A 95 -2.41 -0.52 -1.25
CA GLY A 95 -3.18 0.64 -0.75
C GLY A 95 -2.36 1.70 0.00
N MET A 96 -1.07 1.88 -0.31
CA MET A 96 -0.23 2.87 0.39
C MET A 96 -0.39 4.29 -0.15
N MET A 97 -1.24 4.49 -1.17
CA MET A 97 -1.51 5.78 -1.80
C MET A 97 -2.70 6.50 -1.16
N PRO A 98 -2.69 7.85 -1.10
CA PRO A 98 -3.81 8.63 -0.57
C PRO A 98 -5.02 8.58 -1.48
N VAL A 99 -6.19 8.36 -0.85
CA VAL A 99 -7.50 8.38 -1.47
C VAL A 99 -7.94 9.83 -1.69
N ARG A 100 -8.37 10.14 -2.91
CA ARG A 100 -8.73 11.51 -3.33
C ARG A 100 -10.23 11.77 -3.47
N VAL A 101 -11.08 10.76 -3.29
CA VAL A 101 -12.54 10.89 -3.37
C VAL A 101 -13.14 11.63 -2.17
N SER A 102 -14.40 12.03 -2.27
CA SER A 102 -15.15 12.76 -1.23
C SER A 102 -16.60 12.26 -1.21
N GLY A 103 -17.27 12.39 -0.06
CA GLY A 103 -18.62 11.86 0.15
C GLY A 103 -18.70 10.34 0.19
N HIS A 104 -17.56 9.65 0.34
CA HIS A 104 -17.42 8.20 0.24
C HIS A 104 -17.68 7.47 1.56
N ILE A 105 -17.75 6.14 1.46
CA ILE A 105 -17.85 5.22 2.59
C ILE A 105 -16.45 4.74 2.97
N VAL A 106 -16.12 4.75 4.26
CA VAL A 106 -14.89 4.15 4.79
C VAL A 106 -15.23 2.96 5.67
N LEU A 107 -14.69 1.79 5.35
CA LEU A 107 -14.80 0.56 6.12
C LEU A 107 -13.48 0.32 6.86
N CYS A 108 -13.46 0.58 8.16
CA CYS A 108 -12.32 0.32 9.03
C CYS A 108 -12.38 -1.13 9.50
N GLU A 109 -11.32 -1.87 9.19
CA GLU A 109 -11.18 -3.33 9.23
C GLU A 109 -11.90 -4.06 8.09
N TYR A 110 -11.32 -5.19 7.68
CA TYR A 110 -11.91 -6.13 6.72
C TYR A 110 -12.16 -7.46 7.43
N THR A 111 -13.35 -7.62 7.97
CA THR A 111 -13.83 -8.81 8.68
C THR A 111 -14.90 -9.53 7.84
N ALA A 112 -15.38 -10.70 8.30
CA ALA A 112 -16.51 -11.37 7.66
C ALA A 112 -17.76 -10.48 7.58
N VAL A 113 -18.01 -9.66 8.61
CA VAL A 113 -19.12 -8.69 8.62
C VAL A 113 -18.90 -7.59 7.57
N THR A 114 -17.66 -7.11 7.45
CA THR A 114 -17.33 -6.13 6.40
C THR A 114 -17.58 -6.68 5.00
N ASP A 115 -17.23 -7.96 4.78
CA ASP A 115 -17.43 -8.63 3.50
C ASP A 115 -18.92 -8.71 3.13
N GLU A 116 -19.76 -9.14 4.07
CA GLU A 116 -21.22 -9.16 3.90
C GLU A 116 -21.79 -7.76 3.64
N LEU A 117 -21.33 -6.75 4.40
CA LEU A 117 -21.79 -5.37 4.19
C LEU A 117 -21.45 -4.88 2.77
N ILE A 118 -20.24 -5.15 2.28
CA ILE A 118 -19.82 -4.77 0.91
C ILE A 118 -20.79 -5.30 -0.14
N GLN A 119 -21.30 -6.52 0.03
CA GLN A 119 -22.29 -7.10 -0.89
C GLN A 119 -23.67 -6.44 -0.82
N TRP A 120 -24.01 -5.82 0.31
CA TRP A 120 -25.29 -5.15 0.54
C TRP A 120 -25.29 -3.65 0.21
N LEU A 121 -24.14 -2.97 0.25
CA LEU A 121 -24.05 -1.54 -0.05
C LEU A 121 -24.67 -1.16 -1.43
N PRO A 122 -24.45 -1.90 -2.53
CA PRO A 122 -25.06 -1.61 -3.83
C PRO A 122 -26.60 -1.72 -3.84
N ARG A 123 -27.18 -2.48 -2.90
CA ARG A 123 -28.64 -2.70 -2.78
C ARG A 123 -29.30 -1.73 -1.80
N SER A 124 -28.50 -0.98 -1.04
CA SER A 124 -28.96 -0.12 0.05
C SER A 124 -29.15 1.31 -0.45
N LYS A 125 -30.39 1.81 -0.40
CA LYS A 125 -30.73 3.16 -0.86
C LYS A 125 -29.89 4.21 -0.12
N GLY A 126 -29.30 5.16 -0.84
CA GLY A 126 -28.44 6.20 -0.27
C GLY A 126 -26.96 5.79 -0.06
N PHE A 127 -26.63 4.51 -0.25
CA PHE A 127 -25.26 3.98 -0.20
C PHE A 127 -24.78 3.46 -1.55
N CYS A 128 -25.70 3.04 -2.43
CA CYS A 128 -25.40 2.34 -3.69
C CYS A 128 -24.42 3.03 -4.64
N ASP A 129 -24.40 4.37 -4.68
CA ASP A 129 -23.57 5.15 -5.62
C ASP A 129 -22.30 5.70 -4.98
N LEU A 130 -22.05 5.40 -3.70
CA LEU A 130 -20.92 5.97 -2.97
C LEU A 130 -19.65 5.13 -3.19
N PRO A 131 -18.50 5.76 -3.46
CA PRO A 131 -17.24 5.04 -3.48
C PRO A 131 -16.97 4.37 -2.12
N VAL A 132 -16.40 3.18 -2.14
CA VAL A 132 -16.04 2.43 -0.93
C VAL A 132 -14.52 2.41 -0.78
N VAL A 133 -14.06 2.73 0.42
CA VAL A 133 -12.65 2.67 0.83
C VAL A 133 -12.52 1.68 1.97
N ILE A 134 -11.79 0.59 1.76
CA ILE A 134 -11.50 -0.42 2.77
C ILE A 134 -10.15 -0.10 3.42
N VAL A 135 -10.10 -0.04 4.74
CA VAL A 135 -8.92 0.30 5.52
C VAL A 135 -8.60 -0.86 6.46
N SER A 136 -7.56 -1.64 6.18
CA SER A 136 -7.21 -2.77 7.05
C SER A 136 -5.77 -3.25 6.87
N ASP A 137 -5.21 -3.83 7.91
CA ASP A 137 -3.98 -4.64 7.89
C ASP A 137 -4.26 -6.15 8.06
N LEU A 138 -5.53 -6.56 8.09
CA LEU A 138 -5.92 -7.97 8.16
C LEU A 138 -5.63 -8.71 6.85
N VAL A 139 -5.62 -7.98 5.73
CA VAL A 139 -5.27 -8.45 4.39
C VAL A 139 -4.12 -7.64 3.81
N ASN A 140 -3.25 -8.29 3.05
CA ASN A 140 -2.05 -7.67 2.48
C ASN A 140 -2.30 -6.96 1.14
N ALA A 141 -3.45 -7.15 0.51
CA ALA A 141 -3.80 -6.56 -0.77
C ALA A 141 -5.29 -6.28 -0.83
N ASN A 142 -5.71 -5.46 -1.80
CA ASN A 142 -7.12 -5.13 -2.00
C ASN A 142 -7.96 -6.39 -2.30
N PRO A 143 -8.92 -6.76 -1.43
CA PRO A 143 -9.80 -7.91 -1.68
C PRO A 143 -10.81 -7.65 -2.81
N TYR A 144 -11.13 -6.39 -3.11
CA TYR A 144 -12.16 -6.00 -4.08
C TYR A 144 -11.63 -4.98 -5.09
N ALA A 145 -11.37 -5.41 -6.32
CA ALA A 145 -10.77 -4.57 -7.36
C ALA A 145 -11.59 -3.31 -7.70
N GLN A 146 -12.91 -3.36 -7.53
CA GLN A 146 -13.83 -2.25 -7.75
C GLN A 146 -13.83 -1.20 -6.62
N HIS A 147 -13.21 -1.48 -5.49
CA HIS A 147 -13.15 -0.59 -4.33
C HIS A 147 -11.73 -0.07 -4.10
N LEU A 148 -11.62 1.05 -3.40
CA LEU A 148 -10.33 1.59 -3.00
C LEU A 148 -9.88 0.88 -1.73
N PHE A 149 -8.57 0.65 -1.61
CA PHE A 149 -7.99 0.00 -0.45
C PHE A 149 -6.86 0.83 0.13
N VAL A 150 -6.81 0.87 1.46
CA VAL A 150 -5.74 1.50 2.23
C VAL A 150 -5.21 0.50 3.24
N TYR A 151 -4.00 -0.01 3.02
CA TYR A 151 -3.39 -0.92 3.99
C TYR A 151 -3.01 -0.19 5.28
N GLY A 152 -3.26 -0.81 6.41
CA GLY A 152 -2.78 -0.36 7.70
C GLY A 152 -3.86 -0.31 8.76
N VAL A 153 -3.41 -0.18 10.01
CA VAL A 153 -4.30 -0.18 11.18
C VAL A 153 -5.06 1.16 11.25
N PRO A 154 -6.40 1.16 11.30
CA PRO A 154 -7.23 2.38 11.34
C PRO A 154 -7.11 3.17 12.66
N ILE A 155 -6.27 2.73 13.60
CA ILE A 155 -5.83 3.55 14.73
C ILE A 155 -4.90 4.67 14.24
N SER A 156 -4.06 4.43 13.22
CA SER A 156 -3.03 5.39 12.82
C SER A 156 -3.65 6.65 12.17
N PRO A 157 -3.31 7.86 12.65
CA PRO A 157 -3.80 9.11 12.04
C PRO A 157 -3.39 9.23 10.57
N ALA A 158 -2.19 8.76 10.22
CA ALA A 158 -1.69 8.77 8.85
C ALA A 158 -2.53 7.84 7.95
N VAL A 159 -2.94 6.67 8.46
CA VAL A 159 -3.80 5.73 7.73
C VAL A 159 -5.19 6.31 7.52
N LEU A 160 -5.80 6.88 8.55
CA LEU A 160 -7.11 7.53 8.45
C LEU A 160 -7.10 8.73 7.49
N SER A 161 -6.06 9.56 7.57
CA SER A 161 -5.89 10.68 6.63
C SER A 161 -5.66 10.19 5.20
N ARG A 162 -4.93 9.09 5.02
CA ARG A 162 -4.72 8.45 3.72
C ARG A 162 -6.03 7.88 3.14
N ALA A 163 -6.91 7.38 3.98
CA ALA A 163 -8.27 6.95 3.61
C ALA A 163 -9.23 8.13 3.31
N GLY A 164 -8.77 9.37 3.50
CA GLY A 164 -9.56 10.57 3.23
C GLY A 164 -10.70 10.77 4.23
N ILE A 165 -10.52 10.36 5.49
CA ILE A 165 -11.58 10.35 6.51
C ILE A 165 -12.24 11.72 6.70
N GLN A 166 -11.50 12.81 6.49
CA GLN A 166 -11.96 14.20 6.61
C GLN A 166 -13.09 14.55 5.63
N ARG A 167 -13.24 13.76 4.56
CA ARG A 167 -14.23 13.97 3.49
C ARG A 167 -15.19 12.78 3.36
N ALA A 168 -15.10 11.80 4.26
CA ALA A 168 -15.98 10.65 4.27
C ALA A 168 -17.39 11.06 4.74
N ARG A 169 -18.42 10.44 4.15
CA ARG A 169 -19.82 10.64 4.55
C ARG A 169 -20.25 9.62 5.61
N TYR A 170 -19.90 8.35 5.37
CA TYR A 170 -20.20 7.24 6.27
C TYR A 170 -18.92 6.52 6.64
N VAL A 171 -18.78 6.15 7.90
CA VAL A 171 -17.64 5.39 8.40
C VAL A 171 -18.14 4.23 9.22
N PHE A 172 -17.71 3.01 8.88
CA PHE A 172 -18.01 1.80 9.63
C PHE A 172 -16.74 1.34 10.32
N VAL A 173 -16.79 1.15 11.64
CA VAL A 173 -15.66 0.69 12.45
C VAL A 173 -16.00 -0.68 12.99
N PHE A 174 -15.37 -1.71 12.42
CA PHE A 174 -15.59 -3.10 12.83
C PHE A 174 -14.59 -3.55 13.88
N ALA A 175 -15.02 -4.47 14.72
CA ALA A 175 -14.23 -5.00 15.79
C ALA A 175 -13.15 -5.95 15.26
N ASN A 176 -11.93 -5.82 15.79
CA ASN A 176 -10.79 -6.63 15.38
C ASN A 176 -10.36 -7.52 16.54
N MET A 177 -10.67 -8.81 16.43
CA MET A 177 -10.38 -9.82 17.46
C MET A 177 -8.88 -10.09 17.68
N ARG A 178 -7.95 -9.50 16.91
CA ARG A 178 -6.51 -9.59 17.21
C ARG A 178 -6.10 -8.76 18.43
N PHE A 179 -6.96 -7.87 18.91
CA PHE A 179 -6.71 -7.03 20.08
C PHE A 179 -7.34 -7.67 21.32
N ASN A 180 -6.70 -7.48 22.48
CA ASN A 180 -7.16 -8.03 23.75
C ASN A 180 -8.58 -7.55 24.11
N ASP A 181 -8.85 -6.28 23.82
CA ASP A 181 -10.18 -5.68 23.91
C ASP A 181 -10.53 -5.02 22.57
N PRO A 182 -11.36 -5.69 21.74
CA PRO A 182 -11.79 -5.16 20.46
C PRO A 182 -12.63 -3.87 20.57
N ASP A 183 -13.43 -3.72 21.63
CA ASP A 183 -14.36 -2.62 21.81
C ASP A 183 -13.62 -1.33 22.17
N VAL A 184 -12.62 -1.42 23.05
CA VAL A 184 -11.70 -0.30 23.33
C VAL A 184 -11.07 0.23 22.03
N LYS A 185 -10.66 -0.66 21.13
CA LYS A 185 -10.08 -0.28 19.85
C LYS A 185 -11.11 0.40 18.95
N THR A 186 -12.29 -0.17 18.77
CA THR A 186 -13.32 0.39 17.87
C THR A 186 -13.79 1.75 18.37
N LEU A 187 -14.02 1.90 19.68
CA LEU A 187 -14.38 3.17 20.31
C LEU A 187 -13.28 4.22 20.14
N HIS A 188 -12.01 3.84 20.30
CA HIS A 188 -10.88 4.76 20.09
C HIS A 188 -10.75 5.22 18.63
N VAL A 189 -10.94 4.32 17.67
CA VAL A 189 -10.98 4.66 16.24
C VAL A 189 -12.15 5.59 15.96
N ALA A 190 -13.35 5.29 16.47
CA ALA A 190 -14.54 6.11 16.28
C ALA A 190 -14.37 7.53 16.85
N ALA A 191 -13.85 7.67 18.07
CA ALA A 191 -13.55 8.96 18.68
C ALA A 191 -12.56 9.79 17.83
N ARG A 192 -11.56 9.13 17.24
CA ARG A 192 -10.60 9.79 16.34
C ARG A 192 -11.22 10.21 15.02
N VAL A 193 -12.06 9.37 14.43
CA VAL A 193 -12.82 9.69 13.21
C VAL A 193 -13.66 10.94 13.44
N LEU A 194 -14.42 11.02 14.55
CA LEU A 194 -15.24 12.17 14.89
C LEU A 194 -14.43 13.45 15.14
N ARG A 195 -13.23 13.35 15.70
CA ARG A 195 -12.32 14.52 15.82
C ARG A 195 -11.82 15.03 14.47
N LEU A 196 -11.56 14.12 13.53
CA LEU A 196 -11.07 14.47 12.18
C LEU A 196 -12.21 14.90 11.24
N ASN A 197 -13.42 14.41 11.47
CA ASN A 197 -14.61 14.69 10.69
C ASN A 197 -15.86 14.62 11.59
N PRO A 198 -16.24 15.72 12.25
CA PRO A 198 -17.43 15.77 13.10
C PRO A 198 -18.75 15.55 12.34
N GLY A 199 -18.75 15.73 11.02
CA GLY A 199 -19.93 15.56 10.17
C GLY A 199 -20.14 14.15 9.62
N ALA A 200 -19.21 13.22 9.88
CA ALA A 200 -19.36 11.84 9.45
C ALA A 200 -20.40 11.11 10.30
N THR A 201 -21.23 10.29 9.66
CA THR A 201 -22.04 9.29 10.37
C THR A 201 -21.18 8.06 10.61
N VAL A 202 -20.93 7.74 11.89
CA VAL A 202 -20.00 6.67 12.28
C VAL A 202 -20.76 5.50 12.90
N PHE A 203 -20.71 4.33 12.28
CA PHE A 203 -21.22 3.07 12.83
C PHE A 203 -20.08 2.34 13.52
N VAL A 204 -20.33 1.82 14.72
CA VAL A 204 -19.30 1.19 15.55
C VAL A 204 -19.79 -0.18 15.98
N GLU A 205 -19.11 -1.24 15.55
CA GLU A 205 -19.35 -2.59 16.05
C GLU A 205 -18.83 -2.70 17.49
N LEU A 206 -19.68 -3.22 18.37
CA LEU A 206 -19.35 -3.51 19.77
C LEU A 206 -19.79 -4.92 20.14
N PHE A 207 -18.95 -5.64 20.89
CA PHE A 207 -19.32 -6.88 21.56
C PHE A 207 -20.17 -6.60 22.80
N GLN A 208 -19.78 -5.60 23.58
CA GLN A 208 -20.46 -5.13 24.78
C GLN A 208 -21.18 -3.80 24.47
N MET A 209 -22.50 -3.86 24.29
CA MET A 209 -23.29 -2.67 23.99
C MET A 209 -23.41 -1.69 25.17
N ASP A 210 -23.02 -2.13 26.37
CA ASP A 210 -22.99 -1.38 27.63
C ASP A 210 -21.55 -1.06 28.09
N HIS A 211 -20.56 -1.17 27.20
CA HIS A 211 -19.16 -0.91 27.49
C HIS A 211 -18.94 0.46 28.17
N GLU A 212 -18.11 0.51 29.22
CA GLU A 212 -17.94 1.69 30.07
C GLU A 212 -17.50 2.95 29.30
N LEU A 213 -16.55 2.77 28.37
CA LEU A 213 -15.98 3.84 27.55
C LEU A 213 -16.96 4.43 26.52
N LEU A 214 -18.13 3.81 26.30
CA LEU A 214 -19.13 4.35 25.38
C LEU A 214 -19.57 5.76 25.79
N LYS A 215 -19.57 6.04 27.11
CA LYS A 215 -19.91 7.34 27.70
C LYS A 215 -18.89 8.44 27.37
N ASP A 216 -17.65 8.06 27.06
CA ASP A 216 -16.55 8.98 26.77
C ASP A 216 -16.41 9.30 25.27
N VAL A 217 -17.08 8.54 24.40
CA VAL A 217 -17.05 8.77 22.96
C VAL A 217 -17.99 9.92 22.60
N PRO A 218 -17.57 10.89 21.75
CA PRO A 218 -18.43 12.00 21.36
C PRO A 218 -19.77 11.53 20.78
N ALA A 219 -20.84 12.29 21.08
CA ALA A 219 -22.14 12.07 20.48
C ALA A 219 -22.02 12.08 18.95
N GLY A 220 -22.62 11.09 18.29
CA GLY A 220 -22.55 10.98 16.82
C GLY A 220 -22.28 9.57 16.31
N ILE A 221 -21.79 8.67 17.16
CA ILE A 221 -21.67 7.24 16.82
C ILE A 221 -23.03 6.54 16.84
N ILE A 222 -23.14 5.47 16.06
CA ILE A 222 -24.26 4.53 16.03
C ILE A 222 -23.68 3.17 16.44
N PRO A 223 -23.82 2.75 17.71
CA PRO A 223 -23.34 1.45 18.15
C PRO A 223 -24.19 0.35 17.51
N VAL A 224 -23.52 -0.70 17.03
CA VAL A 224 -24.15 -1.87 16.40
C VAL A 224 -23.61 -3.12 17.07
N SER A 225 -24.51 -4.01 17.50
CA SER A 225 -24.12 -5.25 18.17
C SER A 225 -23.42 -6.20 17.20
N SER A 226 -22.21 -6.65 17.57
CA SER A 226 -21.46 -7.67 16.83
C SER A 226 -22.27 -8.97 16.68
N LEU A 227 -23.00 -9.36 17.73
CA LEU A 227 -23.83 -10.56 17.71
C LEU A 227 -24.96 -10.45 16.66
N GLU A 228 -25.62 -9.31 16.58
CA GLU A 228 -26.68 -9.08 15.59
C GLU A 228 -26.11 -9.02 14.17
N LEU A 229 -24.96 -8.37 13.97
CA LEU A 229 -24.26 -8.36 12.68
C LEU A 229 -23.90 -9.77 12.21
N ILE A 230 -23.34 -10.60 13.08
CA ILE A 230 -23.00 -11.99 12.77
C ILE A 230 -24.27 -12.82 12.52
N ARG A 231 -25.35 -12.61 13.29
CA ARG A 231 -26.64 -13.29 13.04
C ARG A 231 -27.21 -12.93 11.67
N CYS A 232 -27.15 -11.66 11.28
CA CYS A 232 -27.54 -11.21 9.94
C CYS A 232 -26.69 -11.88 8.87
N ALA A 233 -25.37 -11.90 9.02
CA ALA A 233 -24.45 -12.56 8.09
C ALA A 233 -24.78 -14.06 7.93
N LEU A 234 -24.87 -14.81 9.02
CA LEU A 234 -25.09 -16.26 8.99
C LEU A 234 -26.44 -16.68 8.43
N ARG A 235 -27.49 -15.88 8.67
CA ARG A 235 -28.85 -16.19 8.19
C ARG A 235 -29.09 -15.75 6.73
N HIS A 236 -28.06 -15.27 6.02
CA HIS A 236 -28.21 -14.50 4.77
C HIS A 236 -29.28 -13.40 4.91
N GLY A 237 -29.35 -12.86 6.13
CA GLY A 237 -30.29 -11.82 6.50
C GLY A 237 -29.89 -10.50 5.88
N ARG A 238 -30.87 -9.60 5.75
CA ARG A 238 -30.66 -8.25 5.24
C ARG A 238 -29.68 -7.48 6.15
N MET A 239 -28.53 -7.06 5.59
CA MET A 239 -27.54 -6.19 6.25
C MET A 239 -27.56 -4.79 5.62
N ASP A 240 -28.69 -4.09 5.76
CA ASP A 240 -28.92 -2.76 5.19
C ASP A 240 -28.62 -1.68 6.25
N PRO A 241 -27.61 -0.80 6.06
CA PRO A 241 -27.28 0.23 7.03
C PRO A 241 -28.40 1.23 7.32
N ASN A 242 -29.41 1.33 6.44
CA ASN A 242 -30.58 2.16 6.69
C ASN A 242 -31.38 1.69 7.92
N ASP A 243 -31.31 0.41 8.28
CA ASP A 243 -32.03 -0.10 9.45
C ASP A 243 -31.37 0.36 10.76
N TRP A 244 -30.05 0.57 10.75
CA TRP A 244 -29.32 1.15 11.89
C TRP A 244 -29.51 2.68 11.99
N LEU A 245 -29.73 3.36 10.86
CA LEU A 245 -30.04 4.79 10.86
C LEU A 245 -31.40 5.11 11.50
N LYS A 246 -32.39 4.23 11.32
CA LYS A 246 -33.75 4.42 11.88
C LYS A 246 -33.79 4.35 13.41
N GLY A 247 -32.87 3.59 14.03
CA GLY A 247 -32.73 3.53 15.49
C GLY A 247 -32.35 4.86 16.15
N ARG A 248 -32.13 5.92 15.37
CA ARG A 248 -31.87 7.29 15.83
C ARG A 248 -33.14 8.13 16.03
N GLU A 249 -34.30 7.69 15.56
CA GLU A 249 -35.56 8.39 15.78
C GLU A 249 -36.01 8.22 17.24
N PRO A 250 -36.33 9.30 17.97
CA PRO A 250 -36.84 9.17 19.33
C PRO A 250 -38.13 8.35 19.32
N ALA A 251 -38.24 7.38 20.23
CA ALA A 251 -39.45 6.61 20.45
C ALA A 251 -40.61 7.59 20.77
N GLY A 252 -41.49 7.84 19.80
CA GLY A 252 -42.56 8.82 19.99
C GLY A 252 -43.35 9.16 18.73
N THR A 253 -44.15 8.20 18.25
CA THR A 253 -45.55 8.42 17.85
C THR A 253 -46.17 7.05 17.59
N GLU A 254 -46.51 6.36 18.68
CA GLU A 254 -47.51 5.29 18.62
C GLU A 254 -48.85 6.00 18.37
N ALA A 255 -49.36 5.90 17.13
CA ALA A 255 -50.69 6.40 16.82
C ALA A 255 -51.70 5.59 17.63
N ALA A 256 -52.40 6.26 18.54
CA ALA A 256 -53.48 5.66 19.32
C ALA A 256 -54.54 5.07 18.37
N PRO A 257 -55.09 3.87 18.67
CA PRO A 257 -56.12 3.27 17.84
C PRO A 257 -57.40 4.11 17.85
N PRO A 258 -58.12 4.19 16.72
CA PRO A 258 -59.36 4.96 16.63
C PRO A 258 -60.43 4.33 17.54
N ALA A 259 -61.08 5.19 18.32
CA ALA A 259 -62.25 4.89 19.13
C ALA A 259 -63.50 4.68 18.27
#